data_AF-A0A1Q8X7Q6-F1
#
_entry.id   AF-A0A1Q8X7Q6-F1
#
_cell.length_a   1.000
_cell.length_b   1.000
_cell.length_c   1.000
_cell.angle_alpha   90.00
_cell.angle_beta   90.00
_cell.angle_gamma   90.00
#
_symmetry.space_group_name_H-M   'P 1'
#
loop_
_entity.id
_entity.type
_entity.pdbx_description
1 polymer ?
#
loop_
_entity_poly.entity_id
_entity_poly.type
_entity_poly.pdbx_seq_one_letter_code
_entity_poly.pdbx_strand_id
1 'polypeptide(L)'
;MKLMAEDYVVEFLVSRGLYVLANSAVPVLLAIAVASEGYSASGVGLVLGVGALPGILGALLAPQMLVHVSPKTMFGGAAAAWIVICGGIAMLSHAGSVGLGVYVTVSFTLEFVASIMYPTMGSYVADLVRSELLDRMNSARAVVAGLCAVAGPGAIALVQSWRGVSDAWWLVSLLMLVCLLSQSRLPKGRRTGGADRVAALKRGLQAAARSRGVLVVLVASGVWHFTVWGSYMTLFPVVLRDEYQALWFIGVSESLFAVGGIVGSLVRLPSRLSRPVLCLVALLSFVPVPVSVVLGAPLWLVAVSLFASSVVIASTSVAWETFLQSRVERDALPSIFALDYLAGDGVAPLGYVAVPALAVWLGQDAGVLMTAGVCVVVLLGCLWAYAVSPELEDVESAAE
;
A
#
# COMPACT_ATOMS: atom_id res chain seq x y z
N MET A 1 -14.39 9.67 30.20
CA MET A 1 -13.98 8.75 29.11
C MET A 1 -14.68 8.98 27.76
N LYS A 2 -15.73 9.82 27.64
CA LYS A 2 -16.39 10.14 26.36
C LYS A 2 -15.68 11.20 25.48
N LEU A 3 -14.76 11.98 26.04
CA LEU A 3 -14.08 13.10 25.34
C LEU A 3 -12.73 12.74 24.71
N MET A 4 -12.09 11.62 25.08
CA MET A 4 -10.70 11.34 24.64
C MET A 4 -10.58 10.77 23.22
N ALA A 5 -11.69 10.45 22.54
CA ALA A 5 -11.69 9.73 21.27
C ALA A 5 -11.75 10.64 20.03
N GLU A 6 -12.15 11.91 20.16
CA GLU A 6 -12.24 12.87 19.05
C GLU A 6 -11.04 13.84 19.02
N ASP A 7 -10.46 14.16 20.19
CA ASP A 7 -9.41 15.17 20.34
C ASP A 7 -8.14 14.90 19.51
N TYR A 8 -7.84 13.63 19.21
CA TYR A 8 -6.64 13.21 18.49
C TYR A 8 -6.87 12.83 17.02
N VAL A 9 -8.13 12.74 16.58
CA VAL A 9 -8.47 12.29 15.22
C VAL A 9 -7.88 13.23 14.18
N VAL A 10 -8.11 14.53 14.34
CA VAL A 10 -7.60 15.56 13.42
C VAL A 10 -6.07 15.54 13.41
N GLU A 11 -5.44 15.48 14.58
CA GLU A 11 -3.99 15.46 14.70
C GLU A 11 -3.37 14.22 14.02
N PHE A 12 -3.99 13.05 14.20
CA PHE A 12 -3.56 11.83 13.54
C PHE A 12 -3.75 11.91 12.03
N LEU A 13 -4.89 12.41 11.54
CA LEU A 13 -5.16 12.55 10.11
C LEU A 13 -4.19 13.55 9.46
N VAL A 14 -3.88 14.66 10.12
CA VAL A 14 -2.87 15.64 9.65
C VAL A 14 -1.49 14.99 9.58
N SER A 15 -1.06 14.34 10.67
CA SER A 15 0.24 13.65 10.71
C SER A 15 0.33 12.57 9.62
N ARG A 16 -0.73 11.76 9.46
CA ARG A 16 -0.78 10.69 8.46
C ARG A 16 -0.82 11.24 7.04
N GLY A 17 -1.57 12.32 6.80
CA GLY A 17 -1.62 13.01 5.52
C GLY A 17 -0.25 13.55 5.12
N LEU A 18 0.43 14.26 6.01
CA LEU A 18 1.80 14.75 5.78
C LEU A 18 2.78 13.62 5.50
N TYR A 19 2.66 12.51 6.24
CA TYR A 19 3.45 11.30 5.99
C TYR A 19 3.24 10.76 4.58
N VAL A 20 1.98 10.54 4.18
CA VAL A 20 1.64 10.00 2.85
C VAL A 20 2.01 10.97 1.72
N LEU A 21 1.84 12.27 1.95
CA LEU A 21 2.19 13.33 1.00
C LEU A 21 3.68 13.28 0.67
N ALA A 22 4.55 13.17 1.67
CA ALA A 22 5.98 13.06 1.41
C ALA A 22 6.36 11.68 0.87
N ASN A 23 5.76 10.61 1.40
CA ASN A 23 6.07 9.23 0.99
C ASN A 23 5.77 8.96 -0.49
N SER A 24 4.60 9.38 -0.96
CA SER A 24 4.19 9.23 -2.36
C SER A 24 5.08 10.01 -3.34
N ALA A 25 5.73 11.08 -2.87
CA ALA A 25 6.54 11.93 -3.73
C ALA A 25 7.97 11.40 -3.95
N VAL A 26 8.47 10.55 -3.05
CA VAL A 26 9.86 10.05 -3.08
C VAL A 26 10.18 9.24 -4.35
N PRO A 27 9.36 8.27 -4.81
CA PRO A 27 9.69 7.52 -6.02
C PRO A 27 9.85 8.41 -7.25
N VAL A 28 8.97 9.41 -7.40
CA VAL A 28 9.03 10.38 -8.49
C VAL A 28 10.27 11.27 -8.36
N LEU A 29 10.56 11.76 -7.15
CA LEU A 29 11.76 12.56 -6.89
C LEU A 29 13.04 11.79 -7.19
N LEU A 30 13.13 10.52 -6.78
CA LEU A 30 14.27 9.64 -7.07
C LEU A 30 14.43 9.43 -8.57
N ALA A 31 13.35 9.14 -9.29
CA ALA A 31 13.40 8.96 -10.74
C ALA A 31 13.91 10.23 -11.45
N ILE A 32 13.39 11.40 -11.07
CA ILE A 32 13.81 12.68 -11.62
C ILE A 32 15.25 13.00 -11.25
N ALA A 33 15.66 12.80 -9.99
CA ALA A 33 17.00 13.07 -9.51
C ALA A 33 18.06 12.23 -10.25
N VAL A 34 17.81 10.93 -10.35
CA VAL A 34 18.70 9.99 -11.06
C VAL A 34 18.78 10.34 -12.55
N ALA A 35 17.66 10.68 -13.19
CA ALA A 35 17.67 11.10 -14.58
C ALA A 35 18.41 12.44 -14.79
N SER A 36 18.27 13.39 -13.85
CA SER A 36 18.93 14.70 -13.94
C SER A 36 20.46 14.64 -13.81
N GLU A 37 20.97 13.59 -13.16
CA GLU A 37 22.41 13.27 -13.05
C GLU A 37 22.95 12.54 -14.30
N GLY A 38 22.11 12.28 -15.31
CA GLY A 38 22.50 11.64 -16.56
C GLY A 38 22.55 10.11 -16.51
N TYR A 39 22.05 9.48 -15.45
CA TYR A 39 21.92 8.01 -15.42
C TYR A 39 20.83 7.55 -16.38
N SER A 40 21.06 6.38 -16.99
CA SER A 40 20.13 5.75 -17.92
C SER A 40 18.85 5.25 -17.24
N ALA A 41 17.86 4.85 -18.05
CA ALA A 41 16.65 4.18 -17.56
C ALA A 41 16.95 2.94 -16.70
N SER A 42 18.04 2.22 -16.98
CA SER A 42 18.48 1.11 -16.12
C SER A 42 18.96 1.58 -14.75
N GLY A 43 19.55 2.77 -14.64
CA GLY A 43 19.91 3.38 -13.36
C GLY A 43 18.69 3.75 -12.53
N VAL A 44 17.67 4.35 -13.15
CA VAL A 44 16.36 4.63 -12.50
C VAL A 44 15.70 3.33 -12.04
N GLY A 45 15.64 2.33 -12.92
CA GLY A 45 15.07 1.02 -12.61
C GLY A 45 15.80 0.30 -11.48
N LEU A 46 17.13 0.43 -11.40
CA LEU A 46 17.92 -0.15 -10.32
C LEU A 46 17.61 0.52 -8.97
N VAL A 47 17.52 1.85 -8.92
CA VAL A 47 17.19 2.59 -7.69
C VAL A 47 15.81 2.22 -7.17
N LEU A 48 14.79 2.24 -8.04
CA LEU A 48 13.42 1.93 -7.66
C LEU A 48 13.23 0.43 -7.36
N GLY A 49 13.85 -0.44 -8.16
CA GLY A 49 13.71 -1.90 -8.03
C GLY A 49 14.41 -2.46 -6.79
N VAL A 50 15.68 -2.11 -6.57
CA VAL A 50 16.42 -2.51 -5.35
C VAL A 50 15.81 -1.83 -4.13
N GLY A 51 15.30 -0.61 -4.30
CA GLY A 51 14.63 0.15 -3.27
C GLY A 51 13.40 -0.53 -2.68
N ALA A 52 12.70 -1.39 -3.44
CA ALA A 52 11.49 -2.08 -2.98
C ALA A 52 11.76 -3.31 -2.07
N LEU A 53 12.91 -3.97 -2.24
CA LEU A 53 13.29 -5.18 -1.49
C LEU A 53 13.25 -5.09 0.05
N PRO A 54 13.70 -4.00 0.70
CA PRO A 54 13.68 -3.90 2.15
C PRO A 54 12.28 -3.85 2.76
N GLY A 55 11.23 -3.66 1.95
CA GLY A 55 9.85 -3.65 2.42
C GLY A 55 9.47 -4.92 3.20
N ILE A 56 9.94 -6.07 2.72
CA ILE A 56 9.72 -7.38 3.36
C ILE A 56 10.34 -7.40 4.78
N LEU A 57 11.56 -6.88 4.91
CA LEU A 57 12.27 -6.86 6.18
C LEU A 57 11.61 -5.90 7.17
N GLY A 58 11.24 -4.71 6.73
CA GLY A 58 10.59 -3.72 7.59
C GLY A 58 9.22 -4.21 8.10
N ALA A 59 8.42 -4.83 7.23
CA ALA A 59 7.15 -5.43 7.62
C ALA A 59 7.32 -6.55 8.67
N LEU A 60 8.30 -7.44 8.50
CA LEU A 60 8.57 -8.54 9.44
C LEU A 60 9.14 -8.06 10.79
N LEU A 61 9.86 -6.94 10.81
CA LEU A 61 10.47 -6.38 12.02
C LEU A 61 9.49 -5.53 12.83
N ALA A 62 8.51 -4.89 12.20
CA ALA A 62 7.60 -3.97 12.88
C ALA A 62 6.83 -4.60 14.06
N PRO A 63 6.24 -5.82 13.97
CA PRO A 63 5.59 -6.44 15.12
C PRO A 63 6.54 -6.69 16.28
N GLN A 64 7.81 -6.99 15.99
CA GLN A 64 8.84 -7.23 17.01
C GLN A 64 9.24 -5.93 17.71
N MET A 65 9.31 -4.82 16.96
CA MET A 65 9.59 -3.49 17.51
C MET A 65 8.46 -3.00 18.41
N LEU A 66 7.20 -3.28 18.04
CA LEU A 66 6.00 -2.89 18.78
C LEU A 66 5.83 -3.57 20.15
N VAL A 67 6.62 -4.60 20.44
CA VAL A 67 6.73 -5.21 21.78
C VAL A 67 7.33 -4.22 22.78
N HIS A 68 8.35 -3.46 22.37
CA HIS A 68 9.11 -2.58 23.27
C HIS A 68 8.85 -1.10 23.02
N VAL A 69 8.51 -0.75 21.77
CA VAL A 69 8.32 0.63 21.33
C VAL A 69 6.83 0.85 21.09
N SER A 70 6.28 1.95 21.62
CA SER A 70 4.87 2.28 21.38
C SER A 70 4.64 2.81 19.96
N PRO A 71 3.47 2.61 19.35
CA PRO A 71 3.19 3.04 17.97
C PRO A 71 3.50 4.51 17.69
N LYS A 72 3.15 5.44 18.61
CA LYS A 72 3.52 6.86 18.47
C LYS A 72 5.02 7.07 18.35
N THR A 73 5.81 6.35 19.17
CA THR A 73 7.27 6.49 19.17
C THR A 73 7.87 5.92 17.90
N MET A 74 7.31 4.83 17.37
CA MET A 74 7.71 4.32 16.05
C MET A 74 7.38 5.33 14.94
N PHE A 75 6.21 5.97 15.00
CA PHE A 75 5.83 6.98 14.02
C PHE A 75 6.75 8.21 14.06
N GLY A 76 7.05 8.72 15.25
CA GLY A 76 7.98 9.83 15.42
C GLY A 76 9.41 9.46 15.00
N GLY A 77 9.84 8.24 15.32
CA GLY A 77 11.14 7.72 14.89
C GLY A 77 11.26 7.60 13.37
N ALA A 78 10.20 7.15 12.69
CA ALA A 78 10.15 7.11 11.24
C ALA A 78 10.22 8.51 10.61
N ALA A 79 9.44 9.46 11.12
CA ALA A 79 9.49 10.84 10.65
C ALA A 79 10.89 11.46 10.88
N ALA A 80 11.51 11.23 12.05
CA ALA A 80 12.86 11.68 12.34
C ALA A 80 13.91 11.06 11.39
N ALA A 81 13.82 9.76 11.11
CA ALA A 81 14.68 9.10 10.13
C ALA A 81 14.53 9.72 8.74
N TRP A 82 13.30 9.98 8.30
CA TRP A 82 13.05 10.63 7.02
C TRP A 82 13.62 12.05 6.96
N ILE A 83 13.51 12.85 8.02
CA ILE A 83 14.10 14.20 8.09
C ILE A 83 15.61 14.13 7.84
N VAL A 84 16.30 13.20 8.52
CA VAL A 84 17.75 13.03 8.40
C VAL A 84 18.13 12.52 7.01
N ILE A 85 17.45 11.51 6.49
CA ILE A 85 17.75 10.92 5.18
C ILE A 85 17.50 11.95 4.07
N CYS A 86 16.34 12.59 4.06
CA CYS A 86 15.94 13.56 3.03
C CYS A 86 16.75 14.86 3.13
N GLY A 87 17.04 15.33 4.35
CA GLY A 87 17.91 16.48 4.57
C GLY A 87 19.36 16.19 4.16
N GLY A 88 19.86 14.99 4.45
CA GLY A 88 21.19 14.53 4.05
C GLY A 88 21.36 14.49 2.53
N ILE A 89 20.42 13.87 1.80
CA ILE A 89 20.48 13.85 0.34
C ILE A 89 20.22 15.24 -0.27
N ALA A 90 19.43 16.11 0.36
CA ALA A 90 19.28 17.50 -0.06
C ALA A 90 20.62 18.24 0.03
N MET A 91 21.35 18.10 1.14
CA MET A 91 22.69 18.69 1.31
C MET A 91 23.69 18.16 0.28
N LEU A 92 23.70 16.84 0.03
CA LEU A 92 24.58 16.24 -0.98
C LEU A 92 24.24 16.73 -2.39
N SER A 93 22.94 16.79 -2.73
CA SER A 93 22.47 17.29 -4.04
C SER A 93 22.76 18.78 -4.24
N HIS A 94 22.82 19.55 -3.15
CA HIS A 94 23.23 20.96 -3.20
C HIS A 94 24.74 21.11 -3.39
N ALA A 95 25.53 20.24 -2.78
CA ALA A 95 26.99 20.30 -2.79
C ALA A 95 27.62 19.85 -4.12
N GLY A 96 26.89 19.11 -4.95
CA GLY A 96 27.36 18.65 -6.26
C GLY A 96 26.61 17.42 -6.75
N SER A 97 27.27 16.62 -7.58
CA SER A 97 26.69 15.41 -8.13
C SER A 97 26.56 14.31 -7.09
N VAL A 98 25.43 13.60 -7.13
CA VAL A 98 25.15 12.48 -6.24
C VAL A 98 25.37 11.17 -6.98
N GLY A 99 26.23 10.32 -6.41
CA GLY A 99 26.49 8.98 -6.96
C GLY A 99 25.26 8.07 -6.89
N LEU A 100 25.09 7.20 -7.90
CA LEU A 100 23.97 6.25 -7.97
C LEU A 100 23.81 5.42 -6.69
N GLY A 101 24.91 4.99 -6.08
CA GLY A 101 24.90 4.21 -4.84
C GLY A 101 24.23 4.94 -3.66
N VAL A 102 24.29 6.28 -3.63
CA VAL A 102 23.58 7.08 -2.62
C VAL A 102 22.08 7.05 -2.87
N TYR A 103 21.62 7.22 -4.12
CA TYR A 103 20.20 7.11 -4.45
C TYR A 103 19.63 5.73 -4.13
N VAL A 104 20.38 4.66 -4.42
CA VAL A 104 20.01 3.29 -4.04
C VAL A 104 19.88 3.16 -2.53
N THR A 105 20.87 3.66 -1.77
CA THR A 105 20.86 3.61 -0.31
C THR A 105 19.69 4.39 0.29
N VAL A 106 19.39 5.57 -0.26
CA VAL A 106 18.26 6.39 0.16
C VAL A 106 16.94 5.70 -0.14
N SER A 107 16.75 5.20 -1.37
CA SER A 107 15.53 4.45 -1.74
C SER A 107 15.33 3.25 -0.82
N PHE A 108 16.39 2.45 -0.61
CA PHE A 108 16.35 1.28 0.25
C PHE A 108 15.98 1.65 1.70
N THR A 109 16.61 2.68 2.25
CA THR A 109 16.40 3.07 3.65
C THR A 109 15.01 3.68 3.86
N LEU A 110 14.53 4.50 2.93
CA LEU A 110 13.20 5.09 3.01
C LEU A 110 12.10 4.02 2.93
N GLU A 111 12.22 3.05 2.02
CA GLU A 111 11.27 1.95 1.90
C GLU A 111 11.28 1.02 3.13
N PHE A 112 12.48 0.75 3.67
CA PHE A 112 12.59 0.02 4.94
C PHE A 112 11.80 0.72 6.05
N VAL A 113 11.91 2.04 6.17
CA VAL A 113 11.18 2.80 7.18
C VAL A 113 9.67 2.85 6.86
N ALA A 114 9.30 2.97 5.58
CA ALA A 114 7.91 3.03 5.14
C ALA A 114 7.14 1.73 5.41
N SER A 115 7.76 0.59 5.11
CA SER A 115 7.15 -0.73 5.35
C SER A 115 6.93 -1.03 6.84
N ILE A 116 7.74 -0.48 7.75
CA ILE A 116 7.48 -0.56 9.20
C ILE A 116 6.21 0.21 9.58
N MET A 117 5.90 1.31 8.87
CA MET A 117 4.76 2.16 9.19
C MET A 117 3.42 1.53 8.83
N TYR A 118 3.35 0.62 7.86
CA TYR A 118 2.09 -0.05 7.50
C TYR A 118 1.47 -0.83 8.68
N PRO A 119 2.14 -1.83 9.29
CA PRO A 119 1.62 -2.55 10.46
C PRO A 119 1.51 -1.65 11.70
N THR A 120 2.41 -0.69 11.87
CA THR A 120 2.36 0.28 12.96
C THR A 120 1.06 1.08 12.90
N MET A 121 0.77 1.73 11.76
CA MET A 121 -0.42 2.56 11.60
C MET A 121 -1.71 1.73 11.62
N GLY A 122 -1.71 0.57 10.97
CA GLY A 122 -2.86 -0.34 10.94
C GLY A 122 -3.31 -0.73 12.35
N SER A 123 -2.36 -1.09 13.21
CA SER A 123 -2.65 -1.39 14.63
C SER A 123 -2.99 -0.17 15.47
N TYR A 124 -2.35 0.97 15.20
CA TYR A 124 -2.44 2.15 16.05
C TYR A 124 -3.81 2.82 15.96
N VAL A 125 -4.45 2.82 14.78
CA VAL A 125 -5.82 3.34 14.61
C VAL A 125 -6.79 2.69 15.59
N ALA A 126 -6.63 1.39 15.83
CA ALA A 126 -7.49 0.66 16.74
C ALA A 126 -7.37 1.18 18.19
N ASP A 127 -6.23 1.74 18.59
CA ASP A 127 -6.00 2.31 19.92
C ASP A 127 -6.51 3.75 20.07
N LEU A 128 -6.73 4.44 18.95
CA LEU A 128 -7.11 5.86 18.94
C LEU A 128 -8.62 6.07 19.04
N VAL A 129 -9.40 5.17 18.43
CA VAL A 129 -10.85 5.30 18.34
C VAL A 129 -11.55 4.06 18.88
N ARG A 130 -12.80 4.23 19.31
CA ARG A 130 -13.64 3.10 19.70
C ARG A 130 -14.01 2.24 18.48
N SER A 131 -14.34 0.98 18.72
CA SER A 131 -14.71 0.01 17.68
C SER A 131 -15.83 0.50 16.76
N GLU A 132 -16.81 1.24 17.28
CA GLU A 132 -17.95 1.75 16.51
C GLU A 132 -17.57 2.90 15.55
N LEU A 133 -16.40 3.51 15.76
CA LEU A 133 -15.88 4.62 14.94
C LEU A 133 -14.78 4.17 13.95
N LEU A 134 -14.35 2.90 13.99
CA LEU A 134 -13.26 2.40 13.15
C LEU A 134 -13.54 2.55 11.65
N ASP A 135 -14.76 2.24 11.21
CA ASP A 135 -15.18 2.39 9.81
C ASP A 135 -15.05 3.84 9.32
N ARG A 136 -15.54 4.80 10.11
CA ARG A 136 -15.43 6.23 9.81
C ARG A 136 -13.98 6.70 9.82
N MET A 137 -13.19 6.22 10.78
CA MET A 137 -11.78 6.57 10.91
C MET A 137 -10.95 6.05 9.74
N ASN A 138 -11.14 4.78 9.36
CA ASN A 138 -10.45 4.19 8.20
C ASN A 138 -10.88 4.86 6.89
N SER A 139 -12.17 5.17 6.73
CA SER A 139 -12.67 5.94 5.57
C SER A 139 -11.98 7.31 5.48
N ALA A 140 -11.96 8.07 6.59
CA ALA A 140 -11.31 9.38 6.62
C ALA A 140 -9.80 9.28 6.36
N ARG A 141 -9.13 8.29 6.94
CA ARG A 141 -7.70 8.00 6.71
C ARG A 141 -7.42 7.66 5.25
N ALA A 142 -8.26 6.86 4.62
CA ALA A 142 -8.11 6.45 3.22
C ALA A 142 -8.32 7.63 2.26
N VAL A 143 -9.32 8.48 2.50
CA VAL A 143 -9.53 9.72 1.73
C VAL A 143 -8.34 10.66 1.85
N VAL A 144 -7.86 10.92 3.07
CA VAL A 144 -6.69 11.78 3.30
C VAL A 144 -5.45 11.19 2.63
N ALA A 145 -5.23 9.87 2.75
CA ALA A 145 -4.11 9.21 2.09
C ALA A 145 -4.21 9.31 0.56
N GLY A 146 -5.39 9.09 -0.02
CA GLY A 146 -5.61 9.21 -1.47
C GLY A 146 -5.34 10.62 -1.99
N LEU A 147 -5.86 11.64 -1.33
CA LEU A 147 -5.60 13.04 -1.70
C LEU A 147 -4.11 13.39 -1.62
N CYS A 148 -3.45 12.98 -0.54
CA CYS A 148 -2.02 13.23 -0.35
C CYS A 148 -1.15 12.42 -1.33
N ALA A 149 -1.55 11.20 -1.69
CA ALA A 149 -0.82 10.36 -2.63
C ALA A 149 -0.79 10.95 -4.05
N VAL A 150 -1.85 11.68 -4.44
CA VAL A 150 -1.90 12.42 -5.71
C VAL A 150 -1.15 13.75 -5.60
N ALA A 151 -1.34 14.48 -4.51
CA ALA A 151 -0.73 15.80 -4.32
C ALA A 151 0.80 15.75 -4.17
N GLY A 152 1.35 14.67 -3.60
CA GLY A 152 2.78 14.52 -3.31
C GLY A 152 3.67 14.63 -4.56
N PRO A 153 3.50 13.72 -5.54
CA PRO A 153 4.20 13.80 -6.82
C PRO A 153 4.06 15.16 -7.53
N GLY A 154 2.85 15.73 -7.54
CA GLY A 154 2.60 17.03 -8.17
C GLY A 154 3.35 18.18 -7.49
N ALA A 155 3.36 18.22 -6.16
CA ALA A 155 4.07 19.23 -5.40
C ALA A 155 5.59 19.14 -5.61
N ILE A 156 6.15 17.93 -5.63
CA ILE A 156 7.58 17.74 -5.86
C ILE A 156 7.96 18.03 -7.31
N ALA A 157 7.17 17.60 -8.30
CA ALA A 157 7.43 17.94 -9.70
C ALA A 157 7.44 19.47 -9.90
N LEU A 158 6.52 20.20 -9.28
CA LEU A 158 6.47 21.66 -9.33
C LEU A 158 7.72 22.30 -8.71
N VAL A 159 8.08 21.92 -7.47
CA VAL A 159 9.26 22.49 -6.79
C VAL A 159 10.54 22.15 -7.52
N GLN A 160 10.69 20.90 -7.98
CA GLN A 160 11.85 20.47 -8.74
C GLN A 160 11.98 21.26 -10.05
N SER A 161 10.88 21.50 -10.77
CA SER A 161 10.91 22.24 -12.03
C SER A 161 11.33 23.71 -11.86
N TRP A 162 11.00 24.32 -10.72
CA TRP A 162 11.29 25.74 -10.46
C TRP A 162 12.63 25.96 -9.74
N ARG A 163 12.96 25.09 -8.78
CA ARG A 163 14.08 25.29 -7.85
C ARG A 163 15.12 24.17 -7.83
N GLY A 164 14.88 23.10 -8.58
CA GLY A 164 15.79 21.97 -8.70
C GLY A 164 15.58 20.87 -7.65
N VAL A 165 16.35 19.80 -7.81
CA VAL A 165 16.20 18.53 -7.06
C VAL A 165 16.52 18.68 -5.57
N SER A 166 17.54 19.48 -5.23
CA SER A 166 17.91 19.77 -3.83
C SER A 166 16.75 20.36 -3.04
N ASP A 167 16.07 21.37 -3.59
CA ASP A 167 14.95 22.06 -2.91
C ASP A 167 13.72 21.15 -2.78
N ALA A 168 13.52 20.23 -3.72
CA ALA A 168 12.49 19.20 -3.61
C ALA A 168 12.78 18.23 -2.45
N TRP A 169 14.04 17.81 -2.23
CA TRP A 169 14.40 16.99 -1.06
C TRP A 169 14.26 17.75 0.26
N TRP A 170 14.58 19.05 0.28
CA TRP A 170 14.31 19.91 1.43
C TRP A 170 12.82 20.01 1.74
N LEU A 171 11.96 20.09 0.72
CA LEU A 171 10.51 20.07 0.91
C LEU A 171 10.06 18.76 1.57
N VAL A 172 10.54 17.59 1.12
CA VAL A 172 10.23 16.29 1.75
C VAL A 172 10.68 16.29 3.22
N SER A 173 11.90 16.75 3.50
CA SER A 173 12.42 16.85 4.88
C SER A 173 11.56 17.78 5.75
N LEU A 174 11.16 18.94 5.22
CA LEU A 174 10.29 19.89 5.90
C LEU A 174 8.90 19.31 6.18
N LEU A 175 8.29 18.63 5.21
CA LEU A 175 7.00 17.94 5.40
C LEU A 175 7.08 16.90 6.52
N MET A 176 8.20 16.17 6.61
CA MET A 176 8.44 15.20 7.68
C MET A 176 8.70 15.85 9.04
N LEU A 177 9.34 17.02 9.07
CA LEU A 177 9.47 17.82 10.29
C LEU A 177 8.11 18.31 10.78
N VAL A 178 7.27 18.87 9.90
CA VAL A 178 5.91 19.28 10.25
C VAL A 178 5.08 18.07 10.68
N CYS A 179 5.24 16.92 10.01
CA CYS A 179 4.63 15.65 10.42
C CYS A 179 5.02 15.29 11.86
N LEU A 180 6.31 15.29 12.19
CA LEU A 180 6.81 14.98 13.52
C LEU A 180 6.26 15.94 14.59
N LEU A 181 6.26 17.25 14.30
CA LEU A 181 5.72 18.26 15.22
C LEU A 181 4.21 18.09 15.42
N SER A 182 3.48 17.73 14.36
CA SER A 182 2.05 17.48 14.41
C SER A 182 1.68 16.23 15.21
N GLN A 183 2.63 15.41 15.67
CA GLN A 183 2.36 14.24 16.51
C GLN A 183 2.38 14.55 18.02
N SER A 184 2.60 15.81 18.40
CA SER A 184 2.92 16.18 19.79
C SER A 184 1.89 15.72 20.82
N ARG A 185 0.59 15.84 20.55
CA ARG A 185 -0.50 15.51 21.47
C ARG A 185 -1.05 14.10 21.28
N LEU A 186 -0.63 13.38 20.24
CA LEU A 186 -1.04 11.99 20.03
C LEU A 186 -0.77 11.14 21.29
N PRO A 187 -1.65 10.22 21.66
CA PRO A 187 -1.40 9.28 22.76
C PRO A 187 -0.27 8.30 22.39
N LYS A 188 0.35 7.60 23.34
CA LYS A 188 1.45 6.68 22.99
C LYS A 188 0.99 5.48 22.13
N GLY A 189 -0.26 5.04 22.29
CA GLY A 189 -0.75 3.75 21.80
C GLY A 189 -0.35 2.60 22.72
N ARG A 190 -1.02 1.45 22.57
CA ARG A 190 -0.74 0.24 23.34
C ARG A 190 0.50 -0.45 22.75
N ARG A 191 1.39 -0.92 23.63
CA ARG A 191 2.46 -1.85 23.25
C ARG A 191 1.90 -3.25 23.24
N THR A 192 2.36 -4.10 22.32
CA THR A 192 1.95 -5.52 22.31
C THR A 192 2.61 -6.22 23.50
N GLY A 193 1.86 -6.41 24.60
CA GLY A 193 2.41 -6.98 25.83
C GLY A 193 2.70 -8.47 25.72
N GLY A 194 3.66 -8.96 26.53
CA GLY A 194 3.68 -10.35 26.99
C GLY A 194 4.38 -11.42 26.12
N ALA A 195 5.08 -11.09 25.03
CA ALA A 195 5.88 -12.12 24.35
C ALA A 195 7.17 -11.59 23.70
N ASP A 196 8.18 -12.45 23.65
CA ASP A 196 9.45 -12.20 22.97
C ASP A 196 9.25 -12.00 21.46
N ARG A 197 10.26 -11.41 20.79
CA ARG A 197 10.23 -11.05 19.35
C ARG A 197 9.72 -12.18 18.45
N VAL A 198 10.22 -13.41 18.65
CA VAL A 198 9.84 -14.59 17.85
C VAL A 198 8.39 -14.98 18.09
N ALA A 199 7.90 -14.83 19.33
CA ALA A 199 6.53 -15.11 19.67
C ALA A 199 5.55 -14.07 19.11
N ALA A 200 5.98 -12.84 18.80
CA ALA A 200 5.13 -11.83 18.16
C ALA A 200 4.70 -12.24 16.74
N LEU A 201 5.64 -12.69 15.90
CA LEU A 201 5.32 -13.13 14.54
C LEU A 201 4.53 -14.45 14.55
N LYS A 202 4.93 -15.40 15.40
CA LYS A 202 4.23 -16.68 15.58
C LYS A 202 2.76 -16.48 15.99
N ARG A 203 2.48 -15.52 16.87
CA ARG A 203 1.10 -15.15 17.27
C ARG A 203 0.28 -14.67 16.08
N GLY A 204 0.84 -13.82 15.21
CA GLY A 204 0.16 -13.37 13.99
C GLY A 204 -0.19 -14.50 13.05
N LEU A 205 0.77 -15.40 12.81
CA LEU A 205 0.55 -16.59 11.98
C LEU A 205 -0.52 -17.51 12.58
N GLN A 206 -0.50 -17.72 13.90
CA GLN A 206 -1.53 -18.51 14.59
C GLN A 206 -2.90 -17.85 14.54
N ALA A 207 -2.97 -16.53 14.69
CA ALA A 207 -4.22 -15.77 14.60
C ALA A 207 -4.79 -15.81 13.17
N ALA A 208 -3.95 -15.64 12.15
CA ALA A 208 -4.33 -15.79 10.76
C ALA A 208 -4.78 -17.23 10.43
N ALA A 209 -4.07 -18.24 10.93
CA ALA A 209 -4.43 -19.64 10.73
C ALA A 209 -5.75 -20.04 11.42
N ARG A 210 -6.14 -19.34 12.50
CA ARG A 210 -7.41 -19.54 13.19
C ARG A 210 -8.58 -18.85 12.52
N SER A 211 -8.35 -17.81 11.71
CA SER A 211 -9.39 -17.13 10.94
C SER A 211 -9.29 -17.49 9.48
N ARG A 212 -10.18 -18.38 9.03
CA ARG A 212 -10.24 -18.82 7.64
C ARG A 212 -10.50 -17.65 6.70
N GLY A 213 -11.35 -16.71 7.10
CA GLY A 213 -11.56 -15.44 6.39
C GLY A 213 -10.27 -14.64 6.17
N VAL A 214 -9.40 -14.56 7.19
CA VAL A 214 -8.11 -13.87 7.05
C VAL A 214 -7.16 -14.63 6.14
N LEU A 215 -7.05 -15.95 6.33
CA LEU A 215 -6.16 -16.78 5.53
C LEU A 215 -6.49 -16.70 4.04
N VAL A 216 -7.77 -16.82 3.65
CA VAL A 216 -8.16 -16.80 2.24
C VAL A 216 -7.89 -15.45 1.59
N VAL A 217 -8.09 -14.34 2.31
CA VAL A 217 -7.81 -12.99 1.77
C VAL A 217 -6.31 -12.78 1.59
N LEU A 218 -5.48 -13.21 2.56
CA LEU A 218 -4.02 -13.10 2.43
C LEU A 218 -3.49 -13.93 1.25
N VAL A 219 -3.94 -15.18 1.09
CA VAL A 219 -3.52 -16.03 -0.04
C VAL A 219 -3.99 -15.44 -1.38
N ALA A 220 -5.25 -15.02 -1.45
CA ALA A 220 -5.82 -14.39 -2.63
C ALA A 220 -5.09 -13.09 -3.02
N SER A 221 -4.80 -12.24 -2.03
CA SER A 221 -4.06 -11.00 -2.22
C SER A 221 -2.65 -11.28 -2.74
N GLY A 222 -1.95 -12.27 -2.16
CA GLY A 222 -0.65 -12.75 -2.62
C GLY A 222 -0.63 -13.14 -4.09
N VAL A 223 -1.57 -14.00 -4.49
CA VAL A 223 -1.67 -14.43 -5.89
C VAL A 223 -2.05 -13.26 -6.79
N TRP A 224 -3.01 -12.42 -6.39
CA TRP A 224 -3.43 -11.27 -7.20
C TRP A 224 -2.30 -10.27 -7.43
N HIS A 225 -1.50 -9.94 -6.40
CA HIS A 225 -0.36 -9.04 -6.53
C HIS A 225 0.76 -9.64 -7.39
N PHE A 226 1.00 -10.95 -7.26
CA PHE A 226 1.95 -11.66 -8.12
C PHE A 226 1.49 -11.68 -9.60
N THR A 227 0.23 -12.00 -9.87
CA THR A 227 -0.26 -12.25 -11.22
C THR A 227 -0.82 -10.99 -11.88
N VAL A 228 -1.95 -10.48 -11.40
CA VAL A 228 -2.77 -9.45 -12.06
C VAL A 228 -2.10 -8.10 -11.93
N TRP A 229 -1.69 -7.74 -10.71
CA TRP A 229 -0.95 -6.51 -10.47
C TRP A 229 0.41 -6.53 -11.16
N GLY A 230 1.12 -7.67 -11.09
CA GLY A 230 2.35 -7.87 -11.84
C GLY A 230 2.18 -7.63 -13.34
N SER A 231 1.10 -8.14 -13.94
CA SER A 231 0.76 -7.93 -15.35
C SER A 231 0.44 -6.46 -15.65
N TYR A 232 -0.35 -5.82 -14.80
CA TYR A 232 -0.70 -4.39 -14.93
C TYR A 232 0.53 -3.48 -14.81
N MET A 233 1.48 -3.78 -13.92
CA MET A 233 2.66 -2.94 -13.73
C MET A 233 3.75 -3.14 -14.79
N THR A 234 3.73 -4.27 -15.52
CA THR A 234 4.82 -4.62 -16.45
C THR A 234 4.38 -4.76 -17.90
N LEU A 235 3.32 -5.53 -18.18
CA LEU A 235 2.89 -5.84 -19.55
C LEU A 235 1.92 -4.79 -20.10
N PHE A 236 1.06 -4.21 -19.25
CA PHE A 236 0.09 -3.20 -19.69
C PHE A 236 0.74 -1.96 -20.34
N PRO A 237 1.83 -1.35 -19.82
CA PRO A 237 2.54 -0.28 -20.52
C PRO A 237 3.09 -0.69 -21.89
N VAL A 238 3.49 -1.96 -22.04
CA VAL A 238 4.05 -2.51 -23.27
C VAL A 238 2.94 -2.67 -24.31
N VAL A 239 1.80 -3.26 -23.95
CA VAL A 239 0.65 -3.39 -24.86
C VAL A 239 0.10 -2.02 -25.26
N LEU A 240 0.02 -1.06 -24.33
CA LEU A 240 -0.37 0.31 -24.65
C LEU A 240 0.57 0.98 -25.66
N ARG A 241 1.88 0.70 -25.57
CA ARG A 241 2.87 1.21 -26.51
C ARG A 241 2.74 0.53 -27.88
N ASP A 242 2.75 -0.80 -27.89
CA ASP A 242 2.96 -1.57 -29.11
C ASP A 242 1.66 -1.69 -29.92
N GLU A 243 0.52 -1.96 -29.26
CA GLU A 243 -0.78 -2.19 -29.91
C GLU A 243 -1.64 -0.91 -29.99
N TYR A 244 -1.66 -0.08 -28.94
CA TYR A 244 -2.53 1.10 -28.87
C TYR A 244 -1.85 2.41 -29.27
N GLN A 245 -0.51 2.45 -29.32
CA GLN A 245 0.28 3.67 -29.51
C GLN A 245 -0.15 4.80 -28.55
N ALA A 246 -0.51 4.44 -27.32
CA ALA A 246 -1.21 5.29 -26.36
C ALA A 246 -0.54 5.31 -24.99
N LEU A 247 0.79 5.51 -24.92
CA LEU A 247 1.52 5.63 -23.65
C LEU A 247 0.97 6.73 -22.72
N TRP A 248 0.36 7.78 -23.28
CA TRP A 248 -0.33 8.82 -22.51
C TRP A 248 -1.44 8.25 -21.60
N PHE A 249 -2.01 7.10 -21.98
CA PHE A 249 -3.09 6.45 -21.24
C PHE A 249 -2.60 5.88 -19.90
N ILE A 250 -1.30 5.67 -19.70
CA ILE A 250 -0.74 5.29 -18.38
C ILE A 250 -1.08 6.38 -17.35
N GLY A 251 -0.83 7.65 -17.68
CA GLY A 251 -1.14 8.77 -16.77
C GLY A 251 -2.64 8.90 -16.51
N VAL A 252 -3.47 8.64 -17.51
CA VAL A 252 -4.93 8.61 -17.36
C VAL A 252 -5.38 7.44 -16.47
N SER A 253 -4.79 6.27 -16.65
CA SER A 253 -5.06 5.06 -15.85
C SER A 253 -4.75 5.31 -14.37
N GLU A 254 -3.55 5.81 -14.06
CA GLU A 254 -3.17 6.14 -12.68
C GLU A 254 -4.06 7.24 -12.07
N SER A 255 -4.46 8.24 -12.86
CA SER A 255 -5.37 9.29 -12.42
C SER A 255 -6.76 8.73 -12.09
N LEU A 256 -7.30 7.87 -12.97
CA LEU A 256 -8.59 7.20 -12.74
C LEU A 256 -8.53 6.25 -11.55
N PHE A 257 -7.41 5.54 -11.38
CA PHE A 257 -7.19 4.67 -10.22
C PHE A 257 -7.22 5.50 -8.94
N ALA A 258 -6.52 6.64 -8.90
CA ALA A 258 -6.50 7.51 -7.74
C ALA A 258 -7.87 8.12 -7.42
N VAL A 259 -8.58 8.66 -8.43
CA VAL A 259 -9.92 9.22 -8.24
C VAL A 259 -10.91 8.14 -7.80
N GLY A 260 -10.88 6.96 -8.43
CA GLY A 260 -11.69 5.82 -8.03
C GLY A 260 -11.41 5.40 -6.59
N GLY A 261 -10.15 5.46 -6.14
CA GLY A 261 -9.77 5.12 -4.78
C GLY A 261 -10.32 6.10 -3.74
N ILE A 262 -10.28 7.41 -4.04
CA ILE A 262 -10.87 8.45 -3.19
C ILE A 262 -12.39 8.28 -3.11
N VAL A 263 -13.06 8.08 -4.25
CA VAL A 263 -14.51 7.85 -4.31
C VAL A 263 -14.89 6.59 -3.55
N GLY A 264 -14.20 5.47 -3.80
CA GLY A 264 -14.41 4.20 -3.13
C GLY A 264 -14.24 4.28 -1.62
N SER A 265 -13.28 5.06 -1.13
CA SER A 265 -13.07 5.29 0.30
C SER A 265 -14.26 5.98 1.01
N LEU A 266 -15.16 6.61 0.26
CA LEU A 266 -16.40 7.22 0.76
C LEU A 266 -17.63 6.29 0.61
N VAL A 267 -17.52 5.25 -0.22
CA VAL A 267 -18.62 4.32 -0.50
C VAL A 267 -18.71 3.29 0.62
N ARG A 268 -19.89 3.21 1.24
CA ARG A 268 -20.17 2.18 2.24
C ARG A 268 -20.61 0.89 1.58
N LEU A 269 -19.98 -0.21 1.97
CA LEU A 269 -20.32 -1.54 1.46
C LEU A 269 -21.55 -2.12 2.18
N PRO A 270 -22.34 -2.96 1.48
CA PRO A 270 -23.50 -3.61 2.06
C PRO A 270 -23.10 -4.49 3.25
N SER A 271 -23.89 -4.42 4.33
CA SER A 271 -23.63 -5.16 5.57
C SER A 271 -23.89 -6.67 5.48
N ARG A 272 -24.61 -7.11 4.45
CA ARG A 272 -25.06 -8.51 4.29
C ARG A 272 -23.96 -9.48 3.84
N LEU A 273 -22.90 -8.98 3.20
CA LEU A 273 -21.80 -9.82 2.75
C LEU A 273 -20.68 -9.80 3.77
N SER A 274 -20.07 -10.96 4.01
CA SER A 274 -18.89 -11.02 4.88
C SER A 274 -17.75 -10.21 4.27
N ARG A 275 -16.92 -9.60 5.14
CA ARG A 275 -15.79 -8.77 4.70
C ARG A 275 -14.77 -9.56 3.86
N PRO A 276 -14.43 -10.82 4.20
CA PRO A 276 -13.59 -11.65 3.32
C PRO A 276 -14.17 -11.84 1.92
N VAL A 277 -15.48 -12.08 1.77
CA VAL A 277 -16.12 -12.24 0.45
C VAL A 277 -16.02 -10.95 -0.35
N LEU A 278 -16.27 -9.81 0.27
CA LEU A 278 -16.11 -8.51 -0.37
C LEU A 278 -14.67 -8.31 -0.90
N CYS A 279 -13.65 -8.66 -0.09
CA CYS A 279 -12.23 -8.60 -0.51
C CYS A 279 -11.96 -9.44 -1.76
N LEU A 280 -12.45 -10.68 -1.79
CA LEU A 280 -12.24 -11.58 -2.91
C LEU A 280 -12.95 -11.07 -4.19
N VAL A 281 -14.16 -10.53 -4.06
CA VAL A 281 -14.89 -9.88 -5.17
C VAL A 281 -14.16 -8.64 -5.66
N ALA A 282 -13.58 -7.84 -4.76
CA ALA A 282 -12.80 -6.67 -5.12
C ALA A 282 -11.55 -7.02 -5.93
N LEU A 283 -10.82 -8.05 -5.52
CA LEU A 283 -9.66 -8.55 -6.28
C LEU A 283 -10.09 -9.05 -7.67
N LEU A 284 -11.19 -9.80 -7.76
CA LEU A 284 -11.76 -10.25 -9.04
C LEU A 284 -12.16 -9.08 -9.95
N SER A 285 -12.64 -7.97 -9.39
CA SER A 285 -13.14 -6.83 -10.17
C SER A 285 -12.09 -6.22 -11.09
N PHE A 286 -10.80 -6.29 -10.72
CA PHE A 286 -9.69 -5.69 -11.47
C PHE A 286 -9.09 -6.63 -12.54
N VAL A 287 -9.36 -7.94 -12.48
CA VAL A 287 -8.88 -8.91 -13.49
C VAL A 287 -9.20 -8.50 -14.94
N PRO A 288 -10.41 -7.97 -15.25
CA PRO A 288 -10.74 -7.50 -16.59
C PRO A 288 -9.84 -6.39 -17.12
N VAL A 289 -9.15 -5.61 -16.29
CA VAL A 289 -8.32 -4.48 -16.74
C VAL A 289 -7.19 -4.95 -17.67
N PRO A 290 -6.21 -5.75 -17.23
CA PRO A 290 -5.15 -6.24 -18.11
C PRO A 290 -5.68 -7.17 -19.22
N VAL A 291 -6.75 -7.93 -18.95
CA VAL A 291 -7.37 -8.84 -19.95
C VAL A 291 -7.99 -8.06 -21.09
N SER A 292 -8.73 -6.98 -20.80
CA SER A 292 -9.43 -6.20 -21.83
C SER A 292 -8.46 -5.54 -22.80
N VAL A 293 -7.31 -5.08 -22.32
CA VAL A 293 -6.26 -4.48 -23.17
C VAL A 293 -5.67 -5.51 -24.12
N VAL A 294 -5.38 -6.73 -23.64
CA VAL A 294 -4.88 -7.82 -24.49
C VAL A 294 -5.92 -8.30 -25.50
N LEU A 295 -7.21 -8.21 -25.16
CA LEU A 295 -8.30 -8.54 -26.09
C LEU A 295 -8.64 -7.40 -27.07
N GLY A 296 -7.86 -6.31 -27.10
CA GLY A 296 -8.09 -5.21 -28.03
C GLY A 296 -9.32 -4.35 -27.71
N ALA A 297 -9.77 -4.33 -26.44
CA ALA A 297 -10.89 -3.50 -26.03
C ALA A 297 -10.61 -2.00 -26.23
N PRO A 298 -11.61 -1.17 -26.55
CA PRO A 298 -11.39 0.26 -26.67
C PRO A 298 -11.00 0.89 -25.32
N LEU A 299 -10.08 1.86 -25.33
CA LEU A 299 -9.50 2.46 -24.11
C LEU A 299 -10.53 3.07 -23.15
N TRP A 300 -11.68 3.52 -23.65
CA TRP A 300 -12.76 4.02 -22.77
C TRP A 300 -13.35 2.91 -21.89
N LEU A 301 -13.41 1.66 -22.38
CA LEU A 301 -13.92 0.52 -21.61
C LEU A 301 -12.88 0.09 -20.57
N VAL A 302 -11.60 0.14 -20.92
CA VAL A 302 -10.48 -0.07 -19.98
C VAL A 302 -10.52 0.97 -18.87
N ALA A 303 -10.71 2.25 -19.21
CA ALA A 303 -10.84 3.36 -18.27
C ALA A 303 -12.01 3.17 -17.29
N VAL A 304 -13.20 2.80 -17.80
CA VAL A 304 -14.38 2.53 -16.96
C VAL A 304 -14.14 1.33 -16.04
N SER A 305 -13.56 0.25 -16.56
CA SER A 305 -13.26 -0.95 -15.78
C SER A 305 -12.27 -0.66 -14.67
N LEU A 306 -11.22 0.10 -14.97
CA LEU A 306 -10.19 0.51 -14.01
C LEU A 306 -10.77 1.41 -12.92
N PHE A 307 -11.53 2.44 -13.30
CA PHE A 307 -12.19 3.33 -12.34
C PHE A 307 -13.14 2.56 -11.41
N ALA A 308 -14.03 1.72 -11.98
CA ALA A 308 -14.98 0.92 -11.22
C ALA A 308 -14.26 -0.05 -10.26
N SER A 309 -13.21 -0.73 -10.74
CA SER A 309 -12.42 -1.65 -9.92
C SER A 309 -11.73 -0.93 -8.77
N SER A 310 -11.18 0.27 -9.02
CA SER A 310 -10.56 1.08 -7.96
C SER A 310 -11.57 1.49 -6.88
N VAL A 311 -12.79 1.88 -7.27
CA VAL A 311 -13.88 2.18 -6.31
C VAL A 311 -14.19 0.96 -5.43
N VAL A 312 -14.28 -0.23 -6.03
CA VAL A 312 -14.58 -1.48 -5.31
C VAL A 312 -13.40 -1.88 -4.41
N ILE A 313 -12.17 -1.80 -4.89
CA ILE A 313 -10.95 -2.11 -4.10
C ILE A 313 -10.84 -1.18 -2.91
N ALA A 314 -11.00 0.13 -3.08
CA ALA A 314 -10.83 1.09 -1.99
C ALA A 314 -11.93 0.99 -0.94
N SER A 315 -13.19 0.87 -1.35
CA SER A 315 -14.31 0.65 -0.40
C SER A 315 -14.12 -0.63 0.41
N THR A 316 -13.59 -1.68 -0.24
CA THR A 316 -13.35 -2.97 0.40
C THR A 316 -12.12 -2.96 1.30
N SER A 317 -11.07 -2.23 0.92
CA SER A 317 -9.87 -2.03 1.75
C SER A 317 -10.21 -1.36 3.08
N VAL A 318 -11.06 -0.32 3.06
CA VAL A 318 -11.56 0.31 4.30
C VAL A 318 -12.30 -0.70 5.18
N ALA A 319 -13.21 -1.49 4.58
CA ALA A 319 -13.97 -2.49 5.30
C ALA A 319 -13.10 -3.65 5.82
N TRP A 320 -12.03 -4.00 5.09
CA TRP A 320 -11.03 -5.00 5.46
C TRP A 320 -10.23 -4.57 6.69
N GLU A 321 -9.72 -3.34 6.69
CA GLU A 321 -8.98 -2.81 7.83
C GLU A 321 -9.85 -2.73 9.07
N THR A 322 -11.10 -2.29 8.93
CA THR A 322 -12.07 -2.27 10.04
C THR A 322 -12.37 -3.68 10.54
N PHE A 323 -12.48 -4.66 9.65
CA PHE A 323 -12.65 -6.06 10.02
C PHE A 323 -11.47 -6.57 10.85
N LEU A 324 -10.24 -6.35 10.38
CA LEU A 324 -9.03 -6.75 11.09
C LEU A 324 -8.96 -6.09 12.48
N GLN A 325 -9.15 -4.77 12.55
CA GLN A 325 -9.06 -4.00 13.80
C GLN A 325 -10.16 -4.33 14.82
N SER A 326 -11.29 -4.87 14.37
CA SER A 326 -12.42 -5.24 15.24
C SER A 326 -12.44 -6.70 15.65
N ARG A 327 -11.95 -7.62 14.80
CA ARG A 327 -12.04 -9.07 15.01
C ARG A 327 -10.75 -9.69 15.51
N VAL A 328 -9.60 -9.09 15.21
CA VAL A 328 -8.29 -9.62 15.59
C VAL A 328 -7.90 -9.10 16.97
N GLU A 329 -7.35 -9.99 17.80
CA GLU A 329 -6.79 -9.62 19.10
C GLU A 329 -5.73 -8.51 18.96
N ARG A 330 -5.78 -7.51 19.85
CA ARG A 330 -4.92 -6.32 19.78
C ARG A 330 -3.44 -6.62 19.73
N ASP A 331 -2.99 -7.64 20.45
CA ASP A 331 -1.57 -8.01 20.49
C ASP A 331 -1.10 -8.80 19.25
N ALA A 332 -2.03 -9.34 18.44
CA ALA A 332 -1.74 -10.02 17.17
C ALA A 332 -1.88 -9.08 15.95
N LEU A 333 -2.57 -7.95 16.12
CA LEU A 333 -2.94 -7.04 15.04
C LEU A 333 -1.75 -6.52 14.21
N PRO A 334 -0.61 -6.08 14.80
CA PRO A 334 0.53 -5.65 14.00
C PRO A 334 1.11 -6.78 13.14
N SER A 335 1.13 -8.01 13.66
CA SER A 335 1.60 -9.17 12.93
C SER A 335 0.67 -9.53 11.77
N ILE A 336 -0.65 -9.38 11.93
CA ILE A 336 -1.58 -9.60 10.82
C ILE A 336 -1.41 -8.54 9.75
N PHE A 337 -1.29 -7.25 10.09
CA PHE A 337 -1.01 -6.21 9.09
C PHE A 337 0.36 -6.39 8.42
N ALA A 338 1.36 -6.96 9.11
CA ALA A 338 2.62 -7.32 8.48
C ALA A 338 2.44 -8.44 7.45
N LEU A 339 1.64 -9.47 7.75
CA LEU A 339 1.28 -10.52 6.79
C LEU A 339 0.47 -9.97 5.61
N ASP A 340 -0.43 -9.03 5.87
CA ASP A 340 -1.24 -8.33 4.85
C ASP A 340 -0.36 -7.53 3.89
N TYR A 341 0.60 -6.78 4.41
CA TYR A 341 1.61 -6.08 3.60
C TYR A 341 2.47 -7.06 2.79
N LEU A 342 2.91 -8.17 3.40
CA LEU A 342 3.70 -9.17 2.69
C LEU A 342 2.91 -9.84 1.56
N ALA A 343 1.64 -10.15 1.79
CA ALA A 343 0.75 -10.68 0.77
C ALA A 343 0.46 -9.65 -0.34
N GLY A 344 0.41 -8.37 -0.01
CA GLY A 344 0.30 -7.30 -0.99
C GLY A 344 1.64 -6.92 -1.62
N ASP A 345 2.18 -5.81 -1.13
CA ASP A 345 3.40 -5.17 -1.65
C ASP A 345 4.65 -6.04 -1.53
N GLY A 346 4.72 -6.95 -0.56
CA GLY A 346 5.90 -7.81 -0.37
C GLY A 346 6.10 -8.85 -1.47
N VAL A 347 5.02 -9.37 -2.06
CA VAL A 347 5.08 -10.37 -3.14
C VAL A 347 5.11 -9.73 -4.54
N ALA A 348 4.61 -8.50 -4.69
CA ALA A 348 4.51 -7.81 -5.98
C ALA A 348 5.83 -7.78 -6.81
N PRO A 349 7.03 -7.53 -6.23
CA PRO A 349 8.29 -7.56 -6.99
C PRO A 349 8.58 -8.89 -7.68
N LEU A 350 8.14 -10.02 -7.11
CA LEU A 350 8.29 -11.33 -7.73
C LEU A 350 7.43 -11.42 -9.00
N GLY A 351 6.23 -10.83 -8.97
CA GLY A 351 5.35 -10.70 -10.13
C GLY A 351 6.00 -9.87 -11.25
N TYR A 352 6.65 -8.75 -10.88
CA TYR A 352 7.31 -7.87 -11.86
C TYR A 352 8.45 -8.55 -12.64
N VAL A 353 9.03 -9.62 -12.09
CA VAL A 353 10.05 -10.43 -12.78
C VAL A 353 9.45 -11.63 -13.48
N ALA A 354 8.59 -12.39 -12.77
CA ALA A 354 8.06 -13.64 -13.28
C ALA A 354 7.07 -13.45 -14.43
N VAL A 355 6.21 -12.43 -14.37
CA VAL A 355 5.18 -12.19 -15.38
C VAL A 355 5.78 -11.80 -16.75
N PRO A 356 6.74 -10.85 -16.83
CA PRO A 356 7.44 -10.59 -18.09
C PRO A 356 8.23 -11.79 -18.61
N ALA A 357 8.91 -12.53 -17.73
CA ALA A 357 9.65 -13.73 -18.12
C ALA A 357 8.72 -14.77 -18.76
N LEU A 358 7.53 -14.95 -18.19
CA LEU A 358 6.51 -15.84 -18.73
C LEU A 358 5.97 -15.37 -20.08
N ALA A 359 5.76 -14.06 -20.24
CA ALA A 359 5.35 -13.45 -21.51
C ALA A 359 6.40 -13.64 -22.63
N VAL A 360 7.70 -13.67 -22.31
CA VAL A 360 8.75 -13.99 -23.29
C VAL A 360 8.61 -15.43 -23.82
N TRP A 361 8.16 -16.36 -22.99
CA TRP A 361 8.05 -17.78 -23.35
C TRP A 361 6.75 -18.12 -24.07
N LEU A 362 5.63 -17.51 -23.65
CA LEU A 362 4.29 -17.82 -24.16
C LEU A 362 3.79 -16.81 -25.20
N GLY A 363 4.43 -15.65 -25.32
CA GLY A 363 3.86 -14.46 -25.94
C GLY A 363 3.17 -13.56 -24.92
N GLN A 364 3.09 -12.26 -25.20
CA GLN A 364 2.54 -11.25 -24.29
C GLN A 364 1.09 -11.54 -23.92
N ASP A 365 0.25 -11.77 -24.93
CA ASP A 365 -1.18 -12.00 -24.76
C ASP A 365 -1.46 -13.27 -23.94
N ALA A 366 -0.83 -14.37 -24.34
CA ALA A 366 -0.97 -15.65 -23.66
C ALA A 366 -0.43 -15.60 -22.23
N GLY A 367 0.65 -14.85 -21.99
CA GLY A 367 1.19 -14.60 -20.66
C GLY A 367 0.18 -13.93 -19.74
N VAL A 368 -0.43 -12.82 -20.18
CA VAL A 368 -1.48 -12.10 -19.42
C VAL A 368 -2.72 -12.96 -19.19
N LEU A 369 -3.19 -13.66 -20.23
CA LEU A 369 -4.37 -14.52 -20.10
C LEU A 369 -4.13 -15.68 -19.13
N MET A 370 -2.92 -16.26 -19.12
CA MET A 370 -2.58 -17.33 -18.20
C MET A 370 -2.49 -16.83 -16.76
N THR A 371 -1.82 -15.70 -16.50
CA THR A 371 -1.71 -15.12 -15.14
C THR A 371 -3.08 -14.70 -14.61
N ALA A 372 -3.93 -14.11 -15.45
CA ALA A 372 -5.32 -13.80 -15.12
C ALA A 372 -6.14 -15.06 -14.83
N GLY A 373 -6.02 -16.11 -15.67
CA GLY A 373 -6.71 -17.38 -15.49
C GLY A 373 -6.34 -18.07 -14.17
N VAL A 374 -5.05 -18.14 -13.85
CA VAL A 374 -4.55 -18.67 -12.57
C VAL A 374 -5.14 -17.88 -11.39
N CYS A 375 -5.16 -16.54 -11.49
CA CYS A 375 -5.71 -15.68 -10.45
C CYS A 375 -7.20 -15.96 -10.21
N VAL A 376 -8.00 -16.05 -11.28
CA VAL A 376 -9.43 -16.35 -11.19
C VAL A 376 -9.67 -17.71 -10.54
N VAL A 377 -8.94 -18.74 -10.95
CA VAL A 377 -9.07 -20.09 -10.36
C VAL A 377 -8.77 -20.06 -8.86
N VAL A 378 -7.70 -19.38 -8.43
CA VAL A 378 -7.37 -19.25 -7.01
C VAL A 378 -8.43 -18.47 -6.25
N LEU A 379 -8.88 -17.33 -6.78
CA LEU A 379 -9.90 -16.49 -6.14
C LEU A 379 -11.24 -17.23 -5.97
N LEU A 380 -11.68 -17.98 -6.99
CA LEU A 380 -12.86 -18.84 -6.91
C LEU A 380 -12.66 -19.98 -5.91
N GLY A 381 -11.47 -20.59 -5.87
CA GLY A 381 -11.11 -21.60 -4.87
C GLY A 381 -11.13 -21.05 -3.44
N CYS A 382 -10.64 -19.83 -3.22
CA CYS A 382 -10.69 -19.11 -1.95
C CYS A 382 -12.14 -18.79 -1.54
N LEU A 383 -12.96 -18.33 -2.48
CA LEU A 383 -14.39 -18.09 -2.26
C LEU A 383 -15.10 -19.37 -1.83
N TRP A 384 -14.88 -20.47 -2.54
CA TRP A 384 -15.45 -21.77 -2.21
C TRP A 384 -14.96 -22.29 -0.85
N ALA A 385 -13.64 -22.20 -0.60
CA ALA A 385 -13.05 -22.64 0.66
C ALA A 385 -13.57 -21.85 1.86
N TYR A 386 -13.91 -20.57 1.68
CA TYR A 386 -14.56 -19.76 2.69
C TYR A 386 -16.06 -20.07 2.80
N ALA A 387 -16.78 -20.20 1.68
CA ALA A 387 -18.20 -20.53 1.64
C ALA A 387 -18.56 -21.81 2.41
N VAL A 388 -17.70 -22.82 2.36
CA VAL A 388 -17.88 -24.11 3.07
C VAL A 388 -17.38 -24.05 4.53
N SER A 389 -16.92 -22.90 5.00
CA SER A 389 -16.40 -22.77 6.37
C SER A 389 -17.49 -22.45 7.39
N PRO A 390 -17.41 -23.02 8.61
CA PRO A 390 -18.35 -22.74 9.69
C PRO A 390 -18.32 -21.28 10.17
N GLU A 391 -17.26 -20.52 9.86
CA GLU A 391 -17.17 -19.08 10.18
C GLU A 391 -18.26 -18.24 9.51
N LEU A 392 -18.86 -18.71 8.41
CA LEU A 392 -19.98 -18.04 7.75
C LEU A 392 -21.29 -18.26 8.51
N GLU A 393 -21.48 -19.44 9.10
CA GLU A 393 -22.69 -19.79 9.87
C GLU A 393 -22.81 -18.90 11.12
N ASP A 394 -21.69 -18.64 11.81
CA ASP A 394 -21.63 -17.75 12.98
C ASP A 394 -21.91 -16.26 12.63
N VAL A 395 -21.59 -15.84 11.40
CA VAL A 395 -21.83 -14.47 10.93
C VAL A 395 -23.29 -14.28 10.51
N GLU A 396 -23.89 -15.29 9.88
CA GLU A 396 -25.32 -15.28 9.54
C GLU A 396 -26.19 -15.32 10.81
N SER A 397 -25.85 -16.13 11.81
CA SER A 397 -26.61 -16.21 13.07
C SER A 397 -26.54 -14.95 13.95
N ALA A 398 -25.50 -14.11 13.77
CA ALA A 398 -25.35 -12.84 14.49
C ALA A 398 -25.97 -11.64 13.76
N ALA A 399 -26.39 -11.84 12.50
CA ALA A 399 -27.04 -10.83 11.67
C ALA A 399 -28.58 -10.94 11.65
N GLU A 400 -29.13 -12.08 12.08
CA GLU A 400 -30.53 -12.26 12.51
C GLU A 400 -30.75 -11.74 13.93
#